data_AF-A0A2N9AZY6-F1
#
_entry.id   AF-A0A2N9AZY6-F1
#
_cell.length_a   1.000
_cell.length_b   1.000
_cell.length_c   1.000
_cell.angle_alpha   90.00
_cell.angle_beta   90.00
_cell.angle_gamma   90.00
#
_symmetry.space_group_name_H-M   'P 1'
#
loop_
_entity.id
_entity.type
_entity.pdbx_description
1 polymer ?
#
loop_
_entity_poly.entity_id
_entity_poly.type
_entity_poly.pdbx_seq_one_letter_code
_entity_poly.pdbx_strand_id
1 'polypeptide(L)'
;MKSTRSTWALGVALCVLAAGGATAAVPSSQPAQTGSSAEAQLQALYQQAVTEGGRLVVYAGGDKPGQADYLKKAFEKKFPKMKVDIVVDFSKNHDARVDHQVAERHVVADVVHLQTLDDFPRWKKEGALQKYKPVGWDKVYRQIKDKDGYYTGLFFFAFANVTATTLGSDAPVEARDFLKPQFKNKLVFTYPNDDDAVLYYFKQLTDKYGFDYLKRLLAQNPKFVRGTQDSADLVGTGNNVASFGTGGSASGLSRTSLPRKSPWVAWPQTGAILNSAPHKAAAKLYLSWLLSKDAQEHAIGTWSARTDVAPPAGRKSVFDYANMNPLGLGEFMSDRAALDRYKARIGLYVGDVHGANPSDPKNLLGLYPTDQNGTQG
;
A
#
# COMPACT_ATOMS: atom_id res chain seq x y z
N MET A 1 -53.33 -6.89 56.95
CA MET A 1 -52.21 -6.19 57.62
C MET A 1 -51.41 -7.20 58.42
N LYS A 2 -50.10 -7.22 58.13
CA LYS A 2 -48.93 -7.85 58.77
C LYS A 2 -49.11 -8.75 60.00
N SER A 3 -48.61 -9.98 59.87
CA SER A 3 -47.95 -10.85 60.88
C SER A 3 -47.53 -12.12 60.12
N THR A 4 -46.39 -12.81 60.26
CA THR A 4 -45.42 -12.95 61.35
C THR A 4 -44.17 -13.66 60.81
N ARG A 5 -43.06 -13.51 61.54
CA ARG A 5 -41.78 -14.25 61.44
C ARG A 5 -41.98 -15.76 61.64
N SER A 6 -41.09 -16.61 61.11
CA SER A 6 -40.07 -17.33 61.93
C SER A 6 -39.17 -18.30 61.16
N THR A 7 -37.93 -18.40 61.67
CA THR A 7 -37.08 -19.59 61.87
C THR A 7 -36.45 -20.37 60.71
N TRP A 8 -35.13 -20.48 60.83
CA TRP A 8 -34.22 -21.39 60.14
C TRP A 8 -34.39 -22.84 60.61
N ALA A 9 -34.15 -23.79 59.71
CA ALA A 9 -33.67 -25.13 60.06
C ALA A 9 -32.85 -25.71 58.89
N LEU A 10 -31.59 -26.04 59.16
CA LEU A 10 -30.76 -26.90 58.32
C LEU A 10 -31.22 -28.36 58.49
N GLY A 11 -31.31 -29.09 57.38
CA GLY A 11 -31.47 -30.54 57.38
C GLY A 11 -30.68 -31.15 56.22
N VAL A 12 -29.57 -31.80 56.54
CA VAL A 12 -28.80 -32.65 55.63
C VAL A 12 -29.48 -34.02 55.58
N ALA A 13 -29.71 -34.56 54.38
CA ALA A 13 -29.98 -35.98 54.19
C ALA A 13 -29.34 -36.45 52.87
N LEU A 14 -28.43 -37.42 53.00
CA LEU A 14 -27.78 -38.16 51.92
C LEU A 14 -28.50 -39.50 51.72
N CYS A 15 -28.53 -39.94 50.45
CA CYS A 15 -28.65 -41.33 49.96
C CYS A 15 -29.99 -42.05 50.11
N VAL A 16 -30.41 -42.98 49.23
CA VAL A 16 -30.06 -43.50 47.90
C VAL A 16 -31.25 -44.42 47.61
N LEU A 17 -31.81 -44.47 46.39
CA LEU A 17 -32.25 -45.73 45.74
C LEU A 17 -32.81 -45.48 44.33
N ALA A 18 -32.61 -46.48 43.50
CA ALA A 18 -32.44 -46.39 42.06
C ALA A 18 -33.69 -46.75 41.24
N ALA A 19 -33.59 -46.37 39.96
CA ALA A 19 -34.13 -46.99 38.75
C ALA A 19 -35.63 -46.82 38.42
N GLY A 20 -35.88 -46.01 37.39
CA GLY A 20 -37.11 -46.00 36.60
C GLY A 20 -36.91 -45.09 35.38
N GLY A 21 -36.85 -45.69 34.20
CA GLY A 21 -36.50 -45.00 32.95
C GLY A 21 -37.45 -43.86 32.58
N ALA A 22 -36.87 -42.75 32.15
CA ALA A 22 -37.57 -41.69 31.42
C ALA A 22 -36.63 -41.16 30.34
N THR A 23 -37.06 -41.26 29.08
CA THR A 23 -36.43 -40.66 27.91
C THR A 23 -36.40 -39.14 28.08
N ALA A 24 -35.24 -38.60 28.47
CA ALA A 24 -35.01 -37.16 28.49
C ALA A 24 -34.83 -36.67 27.03
N ALA A 25 -35.75 -35.82 26.59
CA ALA A 25 -35.60 -35.06 25.36
C ALA A 25 -34.31 -34.23 25.42
N VAL A 26 -33.40 -34.47 24.48
CA VAL A 26 -32.20 -33.64 24.30
C VAL A 26 -32.67 -32.28 23.78
N PRO A 27 -32.37 -31.16 24.45
CA PRO A 27 -32.67 -29.85 23.90
C PRO A 27 -31.81 -29.66 22.65
N SER A 28 -32.47 -29.48 21.50
CA SER A 28 -31.83 -29.09 20.26
C SER A 28 -31.25 -27.69 20.44
N SER A 29 -29.96 -27.64 20.77
CA SER A 29 -29.17 -26.42 20.62
C SER A 29 -29.12 -26.09 19.12
N GLN A 30 -29.94 -25.14 18.68
CA GLN A 30 -29.74 -24.51 17.38
C GLN A 30 -28.32 -23.93 17.36
N PRO A 31 -27.48 -24.26 16.36
CA PRO A 31 -26.21 -23.59 16.20
C PRO A 31 -26.48 -22.10 16.01
N ALA A 32 -25.84 -21.27 16.84
CA ALA A 32 -25.75 -19.84 16.64
C ALA A 32 -25.34 -19.57 15.19
N GLN A 33 -26.03 -18.66 14.51
CA GLN A 33 -25.70 -18.23 13.15
C GLN A 33 -24.23 -17.78 13.11
N THR A 34 -23.37 -18.66 12.61
CA THR A 34 -21.99 -18.33 12.27
C THR A 34 -22.03 -17.33 11.14
N GLY A 35 -21.45 -16.14 11.35
CA GLY A 35 -21.28 -15.14 10.29
C GLY A 35 -20.69 -15.78 9.03
N SER A 36 -21.18 -15.36 7.86
CA SER A 36 -20.70 -15.81 6.55
C SER A 36 -19.17 -15.80 6.49
N SER A 37 -18.57 -16.89 6.01
CA SER A 37 -17.12 -16.97 5.82
C SER A 37 -16.62 -15.84 4.90
N ALA A 38 -15.35 -15.47 5.02
CA ALA A 38 -14.74 -14.43 4.19
C ALA A 38 -14.90 -14.73 2.68
N GLU A 39 -14.77 -15.99 2.29
CA GLU A 39 -14.97 -16.43 0.90
C GLU A 39 -16.43 -16.26 0.44
N ALA A 40 -17.40 -16.61 1.28
CA ALA A 40 -18.81 -16.40 0.96
C ALA A 40 -19.18 -14.90 0.85
N GLN A 41 -18.55 -14.04 1.66
CA GLN A 41 -18.71 -12.58 1.53
C GLN A 41 -18.10 -12.06 0.22
N LEU A 42 -16.91 -12.53 -0.16
CA LEU A 42 -16.30 -12.19 -1.45
C LEU A 42 -17.14 -12.67 -2.63
N GLN A 43 -17.69 -13.89 -2.56
CA GLN A 43 -18.55 -14.41 -3.61
C GLN A 43 -19.84 -13.61 -3.75
N ALA A 44 -20.43 -13.16 -2.63
CA ALA A 44 -21.61 -12.28 -2.66
C ALA A 44 -21.30 -10.93 -3.31
N LEU A 45 -20.18 -10.30 -2.97
CA LEU A 45 -19.71 -9.06 -3.60
C LEU A 45 -19.44 -9.26 -5.10
N TYR A 46 -18.91 -10.42 -5.48
CA TYR A 46 -18.66 -10.75 -6.88
C TYR A 46 -19.96 -10.83 -7.69
N GLN A 47 -20.99 -11.50 -7.17
CA GLN A 47 -22.29 -11.52 -7.86
C GLN A 47 -22.89 -10.11 -8.01
N GLN A 48 -22.79 -9.28 -6.97
CA GLN A 48 -23.26 -7.89 -7.05
C GLN A 48 -22.49 -7.07 -8.10
N ALA A 49 -21.16 -7.22 -8.14
CA ALA A 49 -20.31 -6.53 -9.11
C ALA A 49 -20.61 -6.97 -10.56
N VAL A 50 -20.92 -8.26 -10.78
CA VAL A 50 -21.35 -8.76 -12.09
C VAL A 50 -22.70 -8.19 -12.49
N THR A 51 -23.66 -8.12 -11.56
CA THR A 51 -24.97 -7.49 -11.81
C THR A 51 -24.83 -5.99 -12.10
N GLU A 52 -23.86 -5.31 -11.49
CA GLU A 52 -23.52 -3.89 -11.73
C GLU A 52 -22.86 -3.64 -13.10
N GLY A 53 -22.55 -4.69 -13.87
CA GLY A 53 -21.98 -4.59 -15.22
C GLY A 53 -20.54 -5.11 -15.34
N GLY A 54 -19.94 -5.58 -14.25
CA GLY A 54 -18.67 -6.30 -14.29
C GLY A 54 -17.46 -5.44 -14.67
N ARG A 55 -17.50 -4.12 -14.48
CA ARG A 55 -16.39 -3.21 -14.77
C ARG A 55 -15.80 -2.63 -13.48
N LEU A 56 -14.51 -2.33 -13.50
CA LEU A 56 -13.81 -1.63 -12.43
C LEU A 56 -12.68 -0.77 -13.01
N VAL A 57 -12.63 0.50 -12.62
CA VAL A 57 -11.52 1.43 -12.93
C VAL A 57 -10.78 1.77 -11.65
N VAL A 58 -9.47 1.51 -11.63
CA VAL A 58 -8.60 1.78 -10.48
C VAL A 58 -7.54 2.80 -10.87
N TYR A 59 -7.42 3.87 -10.09
CA TYR A 59 -6.31 4.82 -10.20
C TYR A 59 -5.19 4.42 -9.27
N ALA A 60 -4.11 3.94 -9.87
CA ALA A 60 -2.95 3.37 -9.22
C ALA A 60 -1.75 4.31 -9.25
N GLY A 61 -1.19 4.59 -8.08
CA GLY A 61 0.10 5.26 -7.99
C GLY A 61 1.22 4.34 -8.50
N GLY A 62 2.01 4.81 -9.47
CA GLY A 62 3.17 4.08 -9.99
C GLY A 62 3.90 4.83 -11.10
N ASP A 63 4.96 4.22 -11.61
CA ASP A 63 5.94 4.84 -12.52
C ASP A 63 5.79 4.41 -13.97
N LYS A 64 5.13 3.28 -14.26
CA LYS A 64 5.07 2.72 -15.62
C LYS A 64 3.70 2.14 -15.97
N PRO A 65 3.28 2.24 -17.25
CA PRO A 65 2.18 1.44 -17.76
C PRO A 65 2.39 -0.04 -17.43
N GLY A 66 1.34 -0.67 -16.90
CA GLY A 66 1.36 -2.09 -16.58
C GLY A 66 2.13 -2.49 -15.31
N GLN A 67 2.67 -1.54 -14.53
CA GLN A 67 3.36 -1.87 -13.27
C GLN A 67 2.46 -2.61 -12.27
N ALA A 68 1.13 -2.39 -12.36
CA ALA A 68 0.12 -3.06 -11.56
C ALA A 68 -0.57 -4.25 -12.27
N ASP A 69 -0.09 -4.68 -13.44
CA ASP A 69 -0.72 -5.76 -14.23
C ASP A 69 -0.78 -7.09 -13.48
N TYR A 70 0.13 -7.33 -12.54
CA TYR A 70 0.10 -8.53 -11.72
C TYR A 70 -1.16 -8.58 -10.83
N LEU A 71 -1.60 -7.43 -10.28
CA LEU A 71 -2.85 -7.33 -9.53
C LEU A 71 -4.06 -7.52 -10.44
N LYS A 72 -4.05 -6.89 -11.62
CA LYS A 72 -5.09 -7.08 -12.63
C LYS A 72 -5.27 -8.56 -12.97
N LYS A 73 -4.18 -9.23 -13.36
CA LYS A 73 -4.18 -10.66 -13.71
C LYS A 73 -4.66 -11.54 -12.56
N ALA A 74 -4.20 -11.29 -11.33
CA ALA A 74 -4.62 -12.05 -10.17
C ALA A 74 -6.12 -11.86 -9.84
N PHE A 75 -6.62 -10.63 -9.96
CA PHE A 75 -8.02 -10.31 -9.72
C PHE A 75 -8.93 -10.93 -10.78
N GLU A 76 -8.63 -10.73 -12.07
CA GLU A 76 -9.43 -11.29 -13.18
C GLU A 76 -9.39 -12.82 -13.19
N LYS A 77 -8.27 -13.43 -12.77
CA LYS A 77 -8.20 -14.89 -12.56
C LYS A 77 -9.16 -15.36 -11.46
N LYS A 78 -9.29 -14.60 -10.36
CA LYS A 78 -10.21 -14.94 -9.25
C LYS A 78 -11.67 -14.65 -9.61
N PHE A 79 -11.91 -13.61 -10.41
CA PHE A 79 -13.25 -13.12 -10.77
C PHE A 79 -13.38 -12.97 -12.29
N PRO A 80 -13.56 -14.08 -13.04
CA PRO A 80 -13.42 -14.11 -14.51
C PRO A 80 -14.50 -13.34 -15.29
N LYS A 81 -15.57 -12.89 -14.64
CA LYS A 81 -16.60 -12.02 -15.26
C LYS A 81 -16.36 -10.53 -14.99
N MET A 82 -15.31 -10.18 -14.27
CA MET A 82 -14.89 -8.79 -14.07
C MET A 82 -13.87 -8.41 -15.14
N LYS A 83 -14.00 -7.19 -15.65
CA LYS A 83 -12.98 -6.49 -16.44
C LYS A 83 -12.43 -5.35 -15.59
N VAL A 84 -11.12 -5.37 -15.36
CA VAL A 84 -10.45 -4.33 -14.57
C VAL A 84 -9.49 -3.52 -15.44
N ASP A 85 -9.64 -2.21 -15.35
CA ASP A 85 -8.70 -1.25 -15.92
C ASP A 85 -7.96 -0.56 -14.75
N ILE A 86 -6.71 -0.96 -14.53
CA ILE A 86 -5.82 -0.29 -13.56
C ILE A 86 -5.00 0.74 -14.34
N VAL A 87 -5.30 2.02 -14.11
CA VAL A 87 -4.59 3.14 -14.73
C VAL A 87 -3.46 3.57 -13.82
N VAL A 88 -2.23 3.32 -14.25
CA VAL A 88 -1.02 3.71 -13.54
C VAL A 88 -0.59 5.11 -13.97
N ASP A 89 -0.45 6.00 -12.98
CA ASP A 89 0.16 7.32 -13.11
C ASP A 89 0.87 7.67 -11.79
N PHE A 90 1.69 8.71 -11.78
CA PHE A 90 2.22 9.22 -10.53
C PHE A 90 1.08 9.60 -9.59
N SER A 91 1.23 9.29 -8.29
CA SER A 91 0.20 9.63 -7.30
C SER A 91 -0.13 11.12 -7.27
N LYS A 92 0.88 11.99 -7.44
CA LYS A 92 0.73 13.45 -7.55
C LYS A 92 -0.01 13.98 -8.79
N ASN A 93 -0.28 13.10 -9.75
CA ASN A 93 -1.12 13.41 -10.90
C ASN A 93 -2.53 12.86 -10.66
N HIS A 94 -2.61 11.64 -10.12
CA HIS A 94 -3.90 11.01 -9.78
C HIS A 94 -4.64 11.74 -8.68
N ASP A 95 -3.96 12.28 -7.67
CA ASP A 95 -4.59 13.06 -6.60
C ASP A 95 -5.26 14.34 -7.14
N ALA A 96 -4.54 15.13 -7.94
CA ALA A 96 -5.02 16.34 -8.58
C ALA A 96 -6.14 16.03 -9.60
N ARG A 97 -6.03 14.90 -10.29
CA ARG A 97 -7.07 14.40 -11.19
C ARG A 97 -8.34 14.06 -10.43
N VAL A 98 -8.23 13.38 -9.29
CA VAL A 98 -9.38 13.08 -8.41
C VAL A 98 -9.98 14.37 -7.85
N ASP A 99 -9.16 15.32 -7.39
CA ASP A 99 -9.63 16.62 -6.91
C ASP A 99 -10.43 17.36 -7.99
N HIS A 100 -9.92 17.38 -9.22
CA HIS A 100 -10.63 17.96 -10.36
C HIS A 100 -11.95 17.24 -10.65
N GLN A 101 -11.94 15.91 -10.73
CA GLN A 101 -13.14 15.10 -11.01
C GLN A 101 -14.21 15.25 -9.92
N VAL A 102 -13.82 15.36 -8.65
CA VAL A 102 -14.73 15.60 -7.54
C VAL A 102 -15.33 17.00 -7.63
N ALA A 103 -14.53 18.01 -7.95
CA ALA A 103 -15.00 19.40 -8.11
C ALA A 103 -16.01 19.52 -9.27
N GLU A 104 -15.74 18.86 -10.40
CA GLU A 104 -16.63 18.81 -11.57
C GLU A 104 -17.81 17.84 -11.40
N ARG A 105 -17.83 17.07 -10.32
CA ARG A 105 -18.83 16.02 -10.05
C ARG A 105 -18.89 14.96 -11.17
N HIS A 106 -17.77 14.71 -11.83
CA HIS A 106 -17.61 13.73 -12.91
C HIS A 106 -16.44 12.79 -12.59
N VAL A 107 -16.69 11.84 -11.69
CA VAL A 107 -15.70 10.84 -11.25
C VAL A 107 -15.79 9.60 -12.14
N VAL A 108 -14.67 9.20 -12.74
CA VAL A 108 -14.61 8.01 -13.62
C VAL A 108 -13.92 6.81 -12.98
N ALA A 109 -13.11 7.03 -11.94
CA ALA A 109 -12.47 5.96 -11.18
C ALA A 109 -13.38 5.44 -10.06
N ASP A 110 -13.25 4.16 -9.74
CA ASP A 110 -13.98 3.53 -8.64
C ASP A 110 -13.16 3.51 -7.35
N VAL A 111 -11.88 3.21 -7.50
CA VAL A 111 -10.90 3.04 -6.41
C VAL A 111 -9.65 3.84 -6.72
N VAL A 112 -9.07 4.43 -5.67
CA VAL A 112 -7.72 5.01 -5.70
C VAL A 112 -6.81 4.17 -4.80
N HIS A 113 -5.56 3.94 -5.20
CA HIS A 113 -4.52 3.44 -4.31
C HIS A 113 -3.16 4.10 -4.56
N LEU A 114 -2.81 5.02 -3.67
CA LEU A 114 -1.76 6.03 -3.87
C LEU A 114 -0.76 6.04 -2.72
N GLN A 115 0.41 6.64 -3.00
CA GLN A 115 1.43 6.91 -1.99
C GLN A 115 1.34 8.31 -1.38
N THR A 116 0.47 9.19 -1.89
CA THR A 116 0.17 10.52 -1.31
C THR A 116 -0.77 10.38 -0.12
N LEU A 117 -0.20 9.96 1.01
CA LEU A 117 -0.97 9.46 2.16
C LEU A 117 -1.82 10.54 2.85
N ASP A 118 -1.44 11.81 2.68
CA ASP A 118 -2.13 12.97 3.23
C ASP A 118 -3.46 13.30 2.54
N ASP A 119 -3.67 12.82 1.31
CA ASP A 119 -4.92 13.02 0.58
C ASP A 119 -6.11 12.30 1.23
N PHE A 120 -5.89 11.11 1.79
CA PHE A 120 -6.99 10.28 2.27
C PHE A 120 -7.75 10.89 3.47
N PRO A 121 -7.07 11.43 4.52
CA PRO A 121 -7.73 12.23 5.55
C PRO A 121 -8.46 13.47 4.98
N ARG A 122 -7.88 14.13 3.98
CA ARG A 122 -8.45 15.33 3.34
C ARG A 122 -9.72 14.98 2.55
N TRP A 123 -9.67 14.02 1.64
CA TRP A 123 -10.82 13.51 0.89
C TRP A 123 -11.94 12.97 1.79
N LYS A 124 -11.59 12.36 2.93
CA LYS A 124 -12.59 12.01 3.96
C LYS A 124 -13.31 13.25 4.48
N LYS A 125 -12.59 14.31 4.85
CA LYS A 125 -13.17 15.56 5.35
C LYS A 125 -14.05 16.25 4.30
N GLU A 126 -13.66 16.14 3.03
CA GLU A 126 -14.38 16.70 1.88
C GLU A 126 -15.59 15.84 1.44
N GLY A 127 -15.78 14.64 2.00
CA GLY A 127 -16.87 13.74 1.64
C GLY A 127 -16.66 13.02 0.30
N ALA A 128 -15.43 13.02 -0.23
CA ALA A 128 -15.07 12.40 -1.50
C ALA A 128 -14.88 10.88 -1.40
N LEU A 129 -14.80 10.31 -0.19
CA LEU A 129 -14.61 8.87 0.02
C LEU A 129 -15.88 8.19 0.51
N GLN A 130 -16.13 6.98 0.00
CA GLN A 130 -17.19 6.12 0.50
C GLN A 130 -16.73 5.37 1.75
N LYS A 131 -17.57 5.39 2.80
CA LYS A 131 -17.37 4.57 4.00
C LYS A 131 -17.59 3.08 3.66
N TYR A 132 -16.55 2.27 3.80
CA TYR A 132 -16.59 0.83 3.62
C TYR A 132 -15.47 0.12 4.38
N LYS A 133 -15.81 -0.87 5.21
CA LYS A 133 -14.86 -1.77 5.85
C LYS A 133 -14.81 -3.07 5.05
N PRO A 134 -13.74 -3.36 4.29
CA PRO A 134 -13.66 -4.55 3.46
C PRO A 134 -13.61 -5.85 4.26
N VAL A 135 -13.85 -6.97 3.59
CA VAL A 135 -13.67 -8.31 4.18
C VAL A 135 -12.25 -8.43 4.75
N GLY A 136 -12.14 -8.85 6.01
CA GLY A 136 -10.85 -8.94 6.69
C GLY A 136 -10.36 -7.64 7.36
N TRP A 137 -11.15 -6.58 7.36
CA TRP A 137 -10.85 -5.29 8.00
C TRP A 137 -10.23 -5.42 9.41
N ASP A 138 -10.76 -6.29 10.26
CA ASP A 138 -10.31 -6.45 11.65
C ASP A 138 -8.90 -7.01 11.76
N LYS A 139 -8.38 -7.62 10.68
CA LYS A 139 -7.02 -8.17 10.61
C LYS A 139 -6.02 -7.18 10.04
N VAL A 140 -6.45 -6.03 9.51
CA VAL A 140 -5.54 -4.97 9.07
C VAL A 140 -4.95 -4.26 10.30
N TYR A 141 -3.64 -3.93 10.25
CA TYR A 141 -2.97 -3.14 11.30
C TYR A 141 -3.79 -1.89 11.63
N ARG A 142 -4.05 -1.65 12.91
CA ARG A 142 -4.89 -0.52 13.34
C ARG A 142 -4.27 0.83 12.96
N GLN A 143 -2.95 0.92 12.93
CA GLN A 143 -2.18 2.13 12.64
C GLN A 143 -2.32 2.62 11.19
N ILE A 144 -2.73 1.75 10.26
CA ILE A 144 -2.77 2.06 8.83
C ILE A 144 -4.18 2.13 8.26
N LYS A 145 -5.22 2.14 9.11
CA LYS A 145 -6.61 2.16 8.67
C LYS A 145 -7.43 3.23 9.36
N ASP A 146 -8.30 3.88 8.62
CA ASP A 146 -9.21 4.87 9.17
C ASP A 146 -10.24 4.24 10.11
N LYS A 147 -10.46 4.81 11.30
CA LYS A 147 -11.37 4.24 12.30
C LYS A 147 -12.81 4.01 11.79
N ASP A 148 -13.26 4.86 10.89
CA ASP A 148 -14.64 4.85 10.37
C ASP A 148 -14.76 3.98 9.12
N GLY A 149 -13.65 3.66 8.46
CA GLY A 149 -13.59 2.82 7.25
C GLY A 149 -13.65 3.62 5.95
N TYR A 150 -13.13 4.85 5.90
CA TYR A 150 -13.07 5.59 4.63
C TYR A 150 -11.86 5.22 3.76
N TYR A 151 -10.76 4.79 4.38
CA TYR A 151 -9.54 4.38 3.69
C TYR A 151 -8.73 3.41 4.55
N THR A 152 -7.80 2.69 3.91
CA THR A 152 -6.90 1.75 4.59
C THR A 152 -5.66 1.48 3.78
N GLY A 153 -4.57 1.17 4.48
CA GLY A 153 -3.40 0.52 3.90
C GLY A 153 -3.80 -0.81 3.29
N LEU A 154 -3.36 -1.04 2.06
CA LEU A 154 -3.65 -2.24 1.26
C LEU A 154 -2.52 -3.24 1.33
N PHE A 155 -1.28 -2.75 1.35
CA PHE A 155 -0.04 -3.51 1.52
C PHE A 155 1.09 -2.50 1.73
N PHE A 156 2.27 -2.94 2.16
CA PHE A 156 3.40 -2.04 2.34
C PHE A 156 4.33 -2.07 1.14
N PHE A 157 4.63 -0.90 0.58
CA PHE A 157 5.78 -0.72 -0.29
C PHE A 157 7.02 -0.38 0.52
N ALA A 158 8.17 -0.63 -0.08
CA ALA A 158 9.47 -0.34 0.49
C ALA A 158 10.42 0.12 -0.60
N PHE A 159 11.19 1.16 -0.30
CA PHE A 159 12.35 1.53 -1.07
C PHE A 159 13.62 1.01 -0.42
N ALA A 160 14.47 0.45 -1.27
CA ALA A 160 15.63 -0.33 -0.88
C ALA A 160 16.85 0.07 -1.71
N ASN A 161 17.98 -0.59 -1.46
CA ASN A 161 19.12 -0.55 -2.36
C ASN A 161 18.87 -1.52 -3.52
N VAL A 162 19.16 -1.10 -4.73
CA VAL A 162 19.18 -1.95 -5.92
C VAL A 162 20.58 -1.93 -6.48
N THR A 163 21.22 -3.08 -6.54
CA THR A 163 22.65 -3.20 -6.88
C THR A 163 22.83 -4.26 -7.96
N ALA A 164 23.71 -4.01 -8.93
CA ALA A 164 24.02 -4.96 -9.98
C ALA A 164 24.51 -6.29 -9.38
N THR A 165 24.07 -7.40 -9.97
CA THR A 165 24.47 -8.75 -9.52
C THR A 165 25.98 -8.95 -9.61
N THR A 166 26.61 -8.34 -10.62
CA THR A 166 28.06 -8.34 -10.85
C THR A 166 28.89 -7.75 -9.71
N LEU A 167 28.30 -6.93 -8.82
CA LEU A 167 29.02 -6.39 -7.67
C LEU A 167 29.26 -7.41 -6.55
N GLY A 168 28.51 -8.54 -6.49
CA GLY A 168 28.72 -9.56 -5.46
C GLY A 168 28.84 -9.00 -4.03
N SER A 169 29.89 -9.35 -3.31
CA SER A 169 30.13 -8.83 -1.95
C SER A 169 30.41 -7.32 -1.89
N ASP A 170 30.79 -6.69 -3.00
CA ASP A 170 31.21 -5.28 -3.04
C ASP A 170 30.02 -4.31 -3.19
N ALA A 171 28.80 -4.83 -3.30
CA ALA A 171 27.60 -4.03 -3.39
C ALA A 171 27.42 -3.11 -2.17
N PRO A 172 27.05 -1.84 -2.37
CA PRO A 172 26.83 -0.91 -1.27
C PRO A 172 25.59 -1.31 -0.47
N VAL A 173 25.66 -1.23 0.87
CA VAL A 173 24.55 -1.56 1.76
C VAL A 173 24.15 -0.34 2.60
N GLU A 174 25.13 0.35 3.15
CA GLU A 174 24.90 1.54 3.96
C GLU A 174 25.03 2.80 3.12
N ALA A 175 24.38 3.89 3.54
CA ALA A 175 24.39 5.17 2.83
C ALA A 175 25.82 5.65 2.51
N ARG A 176 26.77 5.44 3.44
CA ARG A 176 28.19 5.81 3.27
C ARG A 176 28.94 4.93 2.26
N ASP A 177 28.49 3.70 2.00
CA ASP A 177 29.12 2.84 1.00
C ASP A 177 28.99 3.42 -0.41
N PHE A 178 27.87 4.08 -0.70
CA PHE A 178 27.64 4.78 -1.98
C PHE A 178 28.64 5.92 -2.23
N LEU A 179 29.44 6.34 -1.24
CA LEU A 179 30.46 7.38 -1.39
C LEU A 179 31.84 6.82 -1.78
N LYS A 180 32.00 5.50 -1.89
CA LYS A 180 33.29 4.88 -2.24
C LYS A 180 33.69 5.30 -3.67
N PRO A 181 34.98 5.62 -3.93
CA PRO A 181 35.43 6.10 -5.24
C PRO A 181 35.07 5.20 -6.43
N GLN A 182 34.98 3.89 -6.20
CA GLN A 182 34.60 2.90 -7.22
C GLN A 182 33.21 3.11 -7.85
N PHE A 183 32.33 3.88 -7.18
CA PHE A 183 30.97 4.20 -7.64
C PHE A 183 30.86 5.54 -8.38
N LYS A 184 31.94 6.32 -8.48
CA LYS A 184 31.98 7.56 -9.26
C LYS A 184 31.51 7.30 -10.70
N ASN A 185 30.55 8.10 -11.19
CA ASN A 185 29.90 7.99 -12.50
C ASN A 185 29.11 6.68 -12.74
N LYS A 186 28.81 5.91 -11.69
CA LYS A 186 28.14 4.59 -11.82
C LYS A 186 26.84 4.47 -11.03
N LEU A 187 26.40 5.56 -10.39
CA LEU A 187 25.16 5.60 -9.63
C LEU A 187 24.03 6.15 -10.49
N VAL A 188 22.84 5.58 -10.32
CA VAL A 188 21.60 6.10 -10.91
C VAL A 188 20.57 6.25 -9.80
N PHE A 189 19.88 7.39 -9.73
CA PHE A 189 18.84 7.66 -8.74
C PHE A 189 17.60 8.23 -9.41
N THR A 190 16.46 8.05 -8.77
CA THR A 190 15.26 8.81 -9.12
C THR A 190 15.40 10.24 -8.59
N TYR A 191 14.90 11.23 -9.34
CA TYR A 191 14.84 12.62 -8.89
C TYR A 191 14.08 12.73 -7.56
N PRO A 192 14.74 13.13 -6.44
CA PRO A 192 14.05 13.26 -5.16
C PRO A 192 13.08 14.44 -5.13
N ASN A 193 13.16 15.38 -6.07
CA ASN A 193 12.19 16.46 -6.27
C ASN A 193 11.03 16.09 -7.22
N ASP A 194 10.98 14.87 -7.74
CA ASP A 194 9.89 14.36 -8.57
C ASP A 194 8.95 13.39 -7.83
N ASP A 195 9.44 12.72 -6.77
CA ASP A 195 8.68 11.74 -5.96
C ASP A 195 8.90 11.98 -4.45
N ASP A 196 7.80 12.12 -3.69
CA ASP A 196 7.84 12.48 -2.26
C ASP A 196 8.30 11.34 -1.33
N ALA A 197 8.16 10.07 -1.73
CA ALA A 197 8.73 8.94 -0.99
C ALA A 197 10.25 8.84 -1.23
N VAL A 198 10.72 9.14 -2.44
CA VAL A 198 12.16 9.31 -2.73
C VAL A 198 12.70 10.51 -1.95
N LEU A 199 11.98 11.64 -1.96
CA LEU A 199 12.34 12.82 -1.17
C LEU A 199 12.50 12.49 0.31
N TYR A 200 11.55 11.72 0.87
CA TYR A 200 11.59 11.30 2.26
C TYR A 200 12.78 10.37 2.55
N TYR A 201 13.18 9.51 1.60
CA TYR A 201 14.41 8.73 1.72
C TYR A 201 15.64 9.65 1.88
N PHE A 202 15.77 10.66 1.02
CA PHE A 202 16.84 11.65 1.11
C PHE A 202 16.74 12.50 2.40
N LYS A 203 15.53 12.82 2.86
CA LYS A 203 15.29 13.53 4.13
C LYS A 203 15.87 12.75 5.30
N GLN A 204 15.58 11.47 5.40
CA GLN A 204 16.13 10.64 6.49
C GLN A 204 17.66 10.56 6.44
N LEU A 205 18.26 10.50 5.25
CA LEU A 205 19.72 10.50 5.10
C LEU A 205 20.33 11.85 5.49
N THR A 206 19.73 12.97 5.09
CA THR A 206 20.23 14.31 5.44
C THR A 206 20.01 14.66 6.91
N ASP A 207 18.93 14.18 7.53
CA ASP A 207 18.72 14.32 8.97
C ASP A 207 19.79 13.55 9.77
N LYS A 208 20.13 12.33 9.33
CA LYS A 208 21.09 11.48 10.04
C LYS A 208 22.55 11.84 9.77
N TYR A 209 22.89 12.20 8.54
CA TYR A 209 24.28 12.37 8.10
C TYR A 209 24.62 13.80 7.67
N GLY A 210 23.65 14.71 7.68
CA GLY A 210 23.81 16.11 7.28
C GLY A 210 23.85 16.31 5.76
N PHE A 211 23.76 17.56 5.33
CA PHE A 211 23.88 17.94 3.91
C PHE A 211 25.29 17.72 3.33
N ASP A 212 26.32 17.55 4.18
CA ASP A 212 27.65 17.14 3.73
C ASP A 212 27.61 15.78 3.03
N TYR A 213 26.83 14.83 3.56
CA TYR A 213 26.60 13.54 2.92
C TYR A 213 26.03 13.71 1.50
N LEU A 214 25.00 14.55 1.35
CA LEU A 214 24.39 14.81 0.04
C LEU A 214 25.41 15.42 -0.94
N LYS A 215 26.19 16.41 -0.52
CA LYS A 215 27.24 17.01 -1.36
C LYS A 215 28.25 15.97 -1.83
N ARG A 216 28.68 15.08 -0.94
CA ARG A 216 29.63 14.00 -1.27
C ARG A 216 29.02 12.92 -2.16
N LEU A 217 27.73 12.64 -2.01
CA LEU A 217 26.99 11.75 -2.89
C LEU A 217 26.90 12.34 -4.30
N LEU A 218 26.58 13.62 -4.41
CA LEU A 218 26.53 14.32 -5.71
C LEU A 218 27.91 14.47 -6.33
N ALA A 219 28.97 14.56 -5.51
CA ALA A 219 30.34 14.44 -5.97
C ALA A 219 30.66 13.06 -6.57
N GLN A 220 29.83 12.02 -6.39
CA GLN A 220 29.92 10.78 -7.17
C GLN A 220 29.41 10.94 -8.61
N ASN A 221 28.87 12.11 -8.98
CA ASN A 221 28.27 12.40 -10.29
C ASN A 221 27.22 11.34 -10.69
N PRO A 222 26.17 11.12 -9.86
CA PRO A 222 25.11 10.19 -10.18
C PRO A 222 24.27 10.69 -11.38
N LYS A 223 23.69 9.75 -12.12
CA LYS A 223 22.62 10.03 -13.09
C LYS A 223 21.30 10.15 -12.36
N PHE A 224 20.49 11.16 -12.68
CA PHE A 224 19.11 11.26 -12.22
C PHE A 224 18.11 10.95 -13.35
N VAL A 225 17.06 10.21 -13.02
CA VAL A 225 15.95 9.86 -13.92
C VAL A 225 14.60 10.06 -13.23
N ARG A 226 13.53 10.20 -14.00
CA ARG A 226 12.16 10.18 -13.47
C ARG A 226 11.70 8.74 -13.28
N GLY A 227 10.80 8.54 -12.32
CA GLY A 227 10.25 7.23 -11.98
C GLY A 227 11.20 6.31 -11.21
N THR A 228 10.68 5.65 -10.18
CA THR A 228 11.47 4.72 -9.37
C THR A 228 11.79 3.44 -10.14
N GLN A 229 10.83 2.90 -10.88
CA GLN A 229 11.04 1.74 -11.74
C GLN A 229 12.15 1.93 -12.77
N ASP A 230 12.26 3.12 -13.39
CA ASP A 230 13.32 3.41 -14.37
C ASP A 230 14.71 3.41 -13.74
N SER A 231 14.86 3.99 -12.54
CA SER A 231 16.15 3.94 -11.84
C SER A 231 16.54 2.49 -11.49
N ALA A 232 15.58 1.65 -11.12
CA ALA A 232 15.82 0.24 -10.79
C ALA A 232 16.19 -0.58 -12.02
N ASP A 233 15.48 -0.39 -13.14
CA ASP A 233 15.70 -1.14 -14.38
C ASP A 233 17.03 -0.81 -15.05
N LEU A 234 17.55 0.41 -14.85
CA LEU A 234 18.86 0.80 -15.35
C LEU A 234 20.01 0.08 -14.61
N VAL A 235 19.83 -0.36 -13.37
CA VAL A 235 20.91 -1.00 -12.60
C VAL A 235 21.32 -2.33 -13.24
N GLY A 236 22.63 -2.49 -13.47
CA GLY A 236 23.20 -3.62 -14.20
C GLY A 236 23.28 -3.40 -15.71
N THR A 237 22.76 -2.28 -16.22
CA THR A 237 22.88 -1.88 -17.63
C THR A 237 23.90 -0.75 -17.79
N GLY A 238 24.69 -0.81 -18.87
CA GLY A 238 25.75 0.16 -19.13
C GLY A 238 26.68 0.33 -17.91
N ASN A 239 26.91 1.57 -17.49
CA ASN A 239 27.73 1.88 -16.32
C ASN A 239 26.95 2.00 -15.00
N ASN A 240 25.63 1.79 -14.98
CA ASN A 240 24.83 1.97 -13.77
C ASN A 240 24.92 0.71 -12.89
N VAL A 241 25.57 0.79 -11.73
CA VAL A 241 25.82 -0.38 -10.88
C VAL A 241 25.02 -0.37 -9.58
N ALA A 242 24.51 0.77 -9.14
CA ALA A 242 23.72 0.84 -7.93
C ALA A 242 22.77 2.06 -7.90
N SER A 243 21.66 1.86 -7.19
CA SER A 243 20.65 2.85 -6.80
C SER A 243 20.23 2.59 -5.35
N PHE A 244 19.64 3.59 -4.70
CA PHE A 244 18.89 3.44 -3.46
C PHE A 244 17.60 4.25 -3.55
N GLY A 245 16.69 4.05 -2.60
CA GLY A 245 15.46 4.84 -2.57
C GLY A 245 14.52 4.48 -3.72
N THR A 246 14.58 3.23 -4.18
CA THR A 246 13.78 2.72 -5.30
C THR A 246 13.23 1.32 -5.02
N GLY A 247 12.24 0.90 -5.80
CA GLY A 247 11.71 -0.47 -5.83
C GLY A 247 12.67 -1.45 -6.51
N GLY A 248 12.29 -2.73 -6.60
CA GLY A 248 13.09 -3.75 -7.30
C GLY A 248 12.96 -3.67 -8.84
N SER A 249 13.86 -4.36 -9.55
CA SER A 249 13.75 -4.60 -10.99
C SER A 249 13.52 -6.08 -11.28
N ALA A 250 12.76 -6.36 -12.34
CA ALA A 250 12.55 -7.70 -12.86
C ALA A 250 13.57 -8.10 -13.94
N SER A 251 14.59 -7.27 -14.22
CA SER A 251 15.57 -7.51 -15.29
C SER A 251 16.49 -8.72 -15.06
N GLY A 252 16.62 -9.19 -13.82
CA GLY A 252 17.59 -10.22 -13.43
C GLY A 252 19.04 -9.72 -13.35
N LEU A 253 19.31 -8.46 -13.70
CA LEU A 253 20.64 -7.85 -13.68
C LEU A 253 20.98 -7.20 -12.34
N SER A 254 19.99 -7.06 -11.46
CA SER A 254 20.14 -6.43 -10.15
C SER A 254 19.49 -7.26 -9.05
N ARG A 255 19.83 -6.92 -7.81
CA ARG A 255 19.23 -7.49 -6.60
C ARG A 255 18.94 -6.39 -5.59
N THR A 256 17.97 -6.67 -4.74
CA THR A 256 17.53 -5.74 -3.70
C THR A 256 18.16 -6.09 -2.35
N SER A 257 18.61 -5.08 -1.61
CA SER A 257 19.02 -5.24 -0.21
C SER A 257 18.49 -4.09 0.64
N LEU A 258 18.24 -4.34 1.93
CA LEU A 258 17.89 -3.29 2.87
C LEU A 258 19.13 -2.82 3.63
N PRO A 259 19.27 -1.51 3.92
CA PRO A 259 20.29 -1.04 4.85
C PRO A 259 20.14 -1.69 6.23
N ARG A 260 21.26 -1.98 6.89
CA ARG A 260 21.26 -2.59 8.23
C ARG A 260 21.23 -1.51 9.32
N LYS A 261 21.82 -0.34 9.07
CA LYS A 261 21.94 0.77 10.04
C LYS A 261 21.40 2.10 9.51
N SER A 262 21.58 2.38 8.23
CA SER A 262 21.07 3.60 7.61
C SER A 262 19.54 3.56 7.56
N PRO A 263 18.87 4.71 7.64
CA PRO A 263 17.43 4.73 7.51
C PRO A 263 17.01 4.37 6.09
N TRP A 264 15.80 3.82 5.96
CA TRP A 264 15.16 3.50 4.69
C TRP A 264 13.65 3.76 4.80
N VAL A 265 12.93 3.63 3.68
CA VAL A 265 11.51 4.00 3.60
C VAL A 265 10.66 2.76 3.34
N ALA A 266 9.61 2.59 4.12
CA ALA A 266 8.45 1.79 3.79
C ALA A 266 7.19 2.57 4.15
N TRP A 267 6.06 2.22 3.54
CA TRP A 267 4.79 2.86 3.81
C TRP A 267 3.62 1.96 3.42
N PRO A 268 2.45 2.10 4.05
CA PRO A 268 1.24 1.45 3.60
C PRO A 268 0.71 2.16 2.35
N GLN A 269 0.79 1.52 1.18
CA GLN A 269 0.07 2.02 0.01
C GLN A 269 -1.41 2.05 0.38
N THR A 270 -1.98 3.25 0.39
CA THR A 270 -3.31 3.48 0.96
C THR A 270 -4.32 3.52 -0.16
N GLY A 271 -5.50 2.94 0.07
CA GLY A 271 -6.59 3.02 -0.90
C GLY A 271 -7.95 3.24 -0.27
N ALA A 272 -8.86 3.67 -1.13
CA ALA A 272 -10.22 4.06 -0.79
C ALA A 272 -11.15 3.90 -1.99
N ILE A 273 -12.46 3.81 -1.72
CA ILE A 273 -13.51 3.87 -2.73
C ILE A 273 -13.96 5.33 -2.85
N LEU A 274 -14.05 5.85 -4.07
CA LEU A 274 -14.57 7.21 -4.29
C LEU A 274 -16.08 7.24 -4.05
N ASN A 275 -16.59 8.29 -3.42
CA ASN A 275 -18.00 8.38 -3.02
C ASN A 275 -18.96 8.36 -4.24
N SER A 276 -18.52 8.96 -5.35
CA SER A 276 -19.23 9.00 -6.63
C SER A 276 -18.75 7.92 -7.61
N ALA A 277 -18.07 6.86 -7.12
CA ALA A 277 -17.63 5.74 -7.96
C ALA A 277 -18.80 5.16 -8.79
N PRO A 278 -18.64 4.99 -10.11
CA PRO A 278 -19.68 4.44 -10.98
C PRO A 278 -19.99 2.95 -10.70
N HIS A 279 -19.03 2.17 -10.18
CA HIS A 279 -19.16 0.73 -9.91
C HIS A 279 -18.82 0.41 -8.45
N LYS A 280 -19.75 0.70 -7.53
CA LYS A 280 -19.56 0.58 -6.08
C LYS A 280 -19.44 -0.87 -5.60
N ALA A 281 -20.18 -1.80 -6.20
CA ALA A 281 -20.08 -3.21 -5.84
C ALA A 281 -18.73 -3.78 -6.30
N ALA A 282 -18.28 -3.43 -7.51
CA ALA A 282 -16.95 -3.80 -8.00
C ALA A 282 -15.82 -3.21 -7.13
N ALA A 283 -15.94 -1.95 -6.70
CA ALA A 283 -14.98 -1.31 -5.80
C ALA A 283 -14.85 -2.02 -4.44
N LYS A 284 -15.99 -2.40 -3.85
CA LYS A 284 -16.05 -3.17 -2.59
C LYS A 284 -15.44 -4.56 -2.74
N LEU A 285 -15.72 -5.24 -3.86
CA LEU A 285 -15.11 -6.52 -4.21
C LEU A 285 -13.59 -6.40 -4.28
N TYR A 286 -13.08 -5.39 -4.98
CA TYR A 286 -11.65 -5.16 -5.17
C TYR A 286 -10.91 -4.93 -3.85
N LEU A 287 -11.38 -4.00 -3.00
CA LEU A 287 -10.74 -3.76 -1.70
C LEU A 287 -10.83 -4.97 -0.77
N SER A 288 -11.95 -5.71 -0.80
CA SER A 288 -12.12 -6.92 0.00
C SER A 288 -11.21 -8.04 -0.46
N TRP A 289 -11.04 -8.19 -1.77
CA TRP A 289 -10.12 -9.16 -2.34
C TRP A 289 -8.67 -8.81 -2.02
N LEU A 290 -8.26 -7.54 -2.22
CA LEU A 290 -6.90 -7.11 -1.88
C LEU A 290 -6.56 -7.39 -0.43
N LEU A 291 -7.51 -7.17 0.49
CA LEU A 291 -7.33 -7.43 1.92
C LEU A 291 -7.71 -8.86 2.34
N SER A 292 -8.05 -9.73 1.41
CA SER A 292 -8.22 -11.16 1.69
C SER A 292 -6.88 -11.78 2.08
N LYS A 293 -6.92 -12.80 2.94
CA LYS A 293 -5.70 -13.48 3.37
C LYS A 293 -4.96 -14.09 2.17
N ASP A 294 -5.68 -14.74 1.26
CA ASP A 294 -5.14 -15.37 0.06
C ASP A 294 -4.42 -14.37 -0.86
N ALA A 295 -5.01 -13.20 -1.15
CA ALA A 295 -4.35 -12.19 -1.96
C ALA A 295 -3.09 -11.63 -1.29
N GLN A 296 -3.13 -11.43 0.03
CA GLN A 296 -1.99 -10.95 0.81
C GLN A 296 -0.84 -11.95 0.86
N GLU A 297 -1.13 -13.25 0.85
CA GLU A 297 -0.12 -14.31 0.84
C GLU A 297 0.44 -14.57 -0.56
N HIS A 298 -0.40 -14.47 -1.61
CA HIS A 298 -0.08 -15.05 -2.92
C HIS A 298 -0.09 -14.07 -4.10
N ALA A 299 -0.79 -12.94 -4.02
CA ALA A 299 -0.96 -12.02 -5.16
C ALA A 299 -0.10 -10.74 -5.08
N ILE A 300 0.24 -10.28 -3.87
CA ILE A 300 0.86 -8.96 -3.66
C ILE A 300 2.40 -9.02 -3.61
N GLY A 301 2.98 -10.05 -2.99
CA GLY A 301 4.43 -10.29 -3.02
C GLY A 301 5.30 -9.30 -2.21
N THR A 302 4.71 -8.52 -1.31
CA THR A 302 5.41 -7.62 -0.36
C THR A 302 4.86 -7.79 1.06
N TRP A 303 5.30 -6.98 2.03
CA TRP A 303 4.74 -6.99 3.38
C TRP A 303 3.23 -6.73 3.37
N SER A 304 2.51 -7.62 4.06
CA SER A 304 1.06 -7.57 4.15
C SER A 304 0.56 -6.41 5.00
N ALA A 305 -0.60 -5.86 4.65
CA ALA A 305 -1.36 -4.95 5.51
C ALA A 305 -2.03 -5.68 6.69
N ARG A 306 -2.04 -7.01 6.71
CA ARG A 306 -2.68 -7.83 7.73
C ARG A 306 -1.70 -8.27 8.82
N THR A 307 -2.20 -8.37 10.04
CA THR A 307 -1.45 -8.85 11.21
C THR A 307 -1.36 -10.38 11.28
N ASP A 308 -2.19 -11.10 10.51
CA ASP A 308 -2.30 -12.56 10.50
C ASP A 308 -1.71 -13.21 9.23
N VAL A 309 -0.87 -12.46 8.51
CA VAL A 309 -0.06 -12.90 7.38
C VAL A 309 1.41 -12.74 7.75
N ALA A 310 2.20 -13.79 7.53
CA ALA A 310 3.62 -13.77 7.85
C ALA A 310 4.38 -12.73 7.00
N PRO A 311 5.45 -12.11 7.52
CA PRO A 311 6.32 -11.28 6.70
C PRO A 311 6.96 -12.08 5.56
N PRO A 312 7.42 -11.40 4.48
CA PRO A 312 8.17 -12.05 3.42
C PRO A 312 9.38 -12.82 3.97
N ALA A 313 9.74 -13.93 3.32
CA ALA A 313 10.83 -14.79 3.75
C ALA A 313 12.14 -13.99 3.95
N GLY A 314 12.82 -14.22 5.08
CA GLY A 314 14.05 -13.50 5.44
C GLY A 314 13.86 -12.04 5.87
N ARG A 315 12.62 -11.57 6.04
CA ARG A 315 12.30 -10.24 6.56
C ARG A 315 11.69 -10.31 7.96
N LYS A 316 11.84 -9.23 8.73
CA LYS A 316 11.09 -9.03 9.99
C LYS A 316 9.69 -8.51 9.67
N SER A 317 8.83 -8.42 10.68
CA SER A 317 7.60 -7.63 10.54
C SER A 317 7.95 -6.19 10.17
N VAL A 318 7.08 -5.53 9.40
CA VAL A 318 7.31 -4.17 8.92
C VAL A 318 7.48 -3.18 10.08
N PHE A 319 6.89 -3.44 11.25
CA PHE A 319 7.05 -2.59 12.44
C PHE A 319 8.25 -2.94 13.33
N ASP A 320 9.04 -3.97 13.01
CA ASP A 320 10.14 -4.47 13.85
C ASP A 320 11.53 -3.96 13.42
N TYR A 321 11.59 -3.03 12.46
CA TYR A 321 12.83 -2.45 11.96
C TYR A 321 13.19 -1.17 12.74
N ALA A 322 14.28 -1.19 13.51
CA ALA A 322 14.72 -0.04 14.30
C ALA A 322 15.18 1.16 13.44
N ASN A 323 15.54 0.93 12.18
CA ASN A 323 16.00 1.95 11.22
C ASN A 323 14.94 2.34 10.20
N MET A 324 13.66 2.03 10.42
CA MET A 324 12.58 2.41 9.51
C MET A 324 11.25 2.53 10.27
N ASN A 325 10.55 3.64 10.06
CA ASN A 325 9.19 3.84 10.56
C ASN A 325 8.22 3.81 9.37
N PRO A 326 7.31 2.82 9.26
CA PRO A 326 6.38 2.74 8.14
C PRO A 326 5.28 3.81 8.16
N LEU A 327 5.16 4.58 9.25
CA LEU A 327 4.26 5.72 9.36
C LEU A 327 4.95 7.06 9.00
N GLY A 328 6.29 7.07 8.96
CA GLY A 328 7.07 8.30 8.84
C GLY A 328 6.85 9.03 7.51
N LEU A 329 6.55 8.32 6.42
CA LEU A 329 6.21 8.96 5.15
C LEU A 329 4.91 9.78 5.27
N GLY A 330 3.89 9.21 5.91
CA GLY A 330 2.62 9.89 6.13
C GLY A 330 2.76 11.09 7.07
N GLU A 331 3.58 10.97 8.12
CA GLU A 331 3.95 12.08 9.00
C GLU A 331 4.64 13.21 8.21
N PHE A 332 5.61 12.86 7.35
CA PHE A 332 6.32 13.83 6.50
C PHE A 332 5.38 14.54 5.51
N MET A 333 4.46 13.80 4.87
CA MET A 333 3.49 14.36 3.93
C MET A 333 2.41 15.20 4.60
N SER A 334 2.11 14.98 5.88
CA SER A 334 1.09 15.73 6.60
C SER A 334 1.41 17.22 6.80
N ASP A 335 2.70 17.61 6.72
CA ASP A 335 3.14 19.00 6.69
C ASP A 335 3.64 19.38 5.29
N ARG A 336 2.70 19.67 4.38
CA ARG A 336 2.99 20.08 3.00
C ARG A 336 3.93 21.26 2.91
N ALA A 337 3.79 22.24 3.80
CA ALA A 337 4.62 23.43 3.77
C ALA A 337 6.09 23.12 4.11
N ALA A 338 6.34 22.26 5.10
CA ALA A 338 7.70 21.80 5.40
C ALA A 338 8.27 20.91 4.29
N LEU A 339 7.44 20.01 3.74
CA LEU A 339 7.80 19.16 2.62
C LEU A 339 8.23 19.98 1.41
N ASP A 340 7.43 20.97 0.98
CA ASP A 340 7.70 21.78 -0.21
C ASP A 340 8.95 22.65 -0.03
N ARG A 341 9.19 23.20 1.18
CA ARG A 341 10.45 23.90 1.49
C ARG A 341 11.65 22.96 1.36
N TYR A 342 11.53 21.73 1.86
CA TYR A 342 12.60 20.74 1.76
C TYR A 342 12.82 20.29 0.30
N LYS A 343 11.74 20.06 -0.45
CA LYS A 343 11.77 19.73 -1.88
C LYS A 343 12.48 20.81 -2.69
N ALA A 344 12.09 22.08 -2.51
CA ALA A 344 12.74 23.21 -3.17
C ALA A 344 14.23 23.29 -2.83
N ARG A 345 14.58 23.10 -1.54
CA ARG A 345 15.99 23.05 -1.11
C ARG A 345 16.74 21.92 -1.80
N ILE A 346 16.17 20.71 -1.91
CA ILE A 346 16.79 19.58 -2.60
C ILE A 346 16.93 19.85 -4.10
N GLY A 347 15.98 20.54 -4.72
CA GLY A 347 16.09 21.00 -6.11
C GLY A 347 17.35 21.82 -6.38
N LEU A 348 17.78 22.67 -5.43
CA LEU A 348 19.04 23.42 -5.56
C LEU A 348 20.30 22.53 -5.62
N TYR A 349 20.21 21.28 -5.15
CA TYR A 349 21.32 20.33 -5.18
C TYR A 349 21.29 19.41 -6.40
N VAL A 350 20.10 18.93 -6.80
CA VAL A 350 19.94 17.91 -7.84
C VAL A 350 19.54 18.50 -9.21
N GLY A 351 19.20 19.79 -9.26
CA GLY A 351 18.72 20.46 -10.46
C GLY A 351 17.22 20.23 -10.71
N ASP A 352 16.75 20.79 -11.82
CA ASP A 352 15.37 20.62 -12.27
C ASP A 352 15.12 19.19 -12.76
N VAL A 353 13.87 18.76 -12.66
CA VAL A 353 13.45 17.45 -13.14
C VAL A 353 13.41 17.48 -14.67
N HIS A 354 14.11 16.54 -15.30
CA HIS A 354 14.15 16.42 -16.77
C HIS A 354 13.62 15.06 -17.24
N GLY A 355 13.01 15.04 -18.43
CA GLY A 355 12.50 13.84 -19.09
C GLY A 355 10.97 13.72 -19.05
N ALA A 356 10.44 12.93 -19.98
CA ALA A 356 9.01 12.62 -20.03
C ALA A 356 8.56 11.87 -18.76
N ASN A 357 7.28 11.97 -18.43
CA ASN A 357 6.69 11.15 -17.38
C ASN A 357 6.71 9.67 -17.83
N PRO A 358 7.42 8.75 -17.15
CA PRO A 358 7.47 7.36 -17.58
C PRO A 358 6.13 6.62 -17.47
N SER A 359 5.20 7.08 -16.62
CA SER A 359 3.86 6.48 -16.52
C SER A 359 2.95 6.89 -17.67
N ASP A 360 3.23 8.04 -18.28
CA ASP A 360 2.48 8.60 -19.41
C ASP A 360 3.41 9.31 -20.42
N PRO A 361 4.27 8.55 -21.12
CA PRO A 361 5.30 9.12 -21.98
C PRO A 361 4.73 9.85 -23.21
N LYS A 362 3.46 9.57 -23.53
CA LYS A 362 2.73 10.17 -24.66
C LYS A 362 1.74 11.25 -24.22
N ASN A 363 1.66 11.54 -22.92
CA ASN A 363 0.74 12.52 -22.34
C ASN A 363 -0.74 12.27 -22.74
N LEU A 364 -1.18 11.02 -22.63
CA LEU A 364 -2.50 10.54 -23.05
C LEU A 364 -3.52 10.50 -21.92
N LEU A 365 -3.09 10.43 -20.66
CA LEU A 365 -4.01 10.14 -19.56
C LEU A 365 -4.99 11.30 -19.34
N GLY A 366 -4.55 12.54 -19.46
CA GLY A 366 -5.44 13.70 -19.37
C GLY A 366 -6.21 13.74 -18.04
N LEU A 367 -7.50 14.14 -18.11
CA LEU A 367 -8.33 14.44 -16.95
C LEU A 367 -9.27 13.30 -16.53
N TYR A 368 -9.75 12.48 -17.46
CA TYR A 368 -10.76 11.45 -17.22
C TYR A 368 -10.38 10.06 -17.80
N PRO A 369 -9.13 9.58 -17.67
CA PRO A 369 -8.73 8.29 -18.20
C PRO A 369 -9.51 7.15 -17.54
N THR A 370 -10.02 6.22 -18.35
CA THR A 370 -10.66 4.97 -17.90
C THR A 370 -9.82 3.75 -18.22
N ASP A 371 -8.75 3.91 -18.99
CA ASP A 371 -7.75 2.89 -19.27
C ASP A 371 -6.36 3.54 -19.44
N GLN A 372 -5.32 2.69 -19.54
CA GLN A 372 -3.93 3.17 -19.73
C GLN A 372 -3.68 3.76 -21.13
N ASN A 373 -4.59 3.58 -22.09
CA ASN A 373 -4.45 4.09 -23.45
C ASN A 373 -4.96 5.53 -23.59
N GLY A 374 -5.51 6.12 -22.52
CA GLY A 374 -6.03 7.49 -22.51
C GLY A 374 -7.48 7.60 -22.95
N THR A 375 -8.25 6.51 -22.98
CA THR A 375 -9.70 6.57 -23.23
C THR A 375 -10.38 7.41 -22.16
N GLN A 376 -11.07 8.49 -22.55
CA GLN A 376 -11.75 9.39 -21.61
C GLN A 376 -13.18 8.90 -21.30
N GLY A 377 -13.62 9.05 -20.05
CA GLY A 377 -14.91 8.58 -19.54
C GLY A 377 -15.97 9.64 -19.28
#